data_AF-A0A2N3EAE5-F1
#
_entry.id   AF-A0A2N3EAE5-F1
#
_cell.length_a   1.000
_cell.length_b   1.000
_cell.length_c   1.000
_cell.angle_alpha   90.00
_cell.angle_beta   90.00
_cell.angle_gamma   90.00
#
_symmetry.space_group_name_H-M   'P 1'
#
loop_
_entity.id
_entity.type
_entity.pdbx_description
1 polymer ?
#
loop_
_entity_poly.entity_id
_entity_poly.type
_entity_poly.pdbx_seq_one_letter_code
_entity_poly.pdbx_strand_id
1 'polypeptide(L)'
;MGLAALFLVPGFGFGGAGMARAPETGDGRVMSEGEYEEALAFIEGTKAVMAEAEAALGSEASRPEAEARRDDLSQRLDMLRRLMTAAAQRDRIGARGTGKGNGVTPERQRARDVIQRAGEIEDRLQDLWVMWSQRARGGATSPH
;
A
#
# COMPACT_ATOMS: atom_id res chain seq x y z
N MET A 1 -58.11 -2.18 -4.56
CA MET A 1 -57.63 -0.83 -4.21
C MET A 1 -56.17 -0.74 -4.63
N GLY A 2 -55.89 -0.23 -5.83
CA GLY A 2 -54.54 0.02 -6.33
C GLY A 2 -54.59 1.30 -7.13
N LEU A 3 -54.20 2.40 -6.50
CA LEU A 3 -54.24 3.76 -7.02
C LEU A 3 -53.13 3.99 -8.06
N ALA A 4 -53.54 4.61 -9.16
CA ALA A 4 -52.83 5.52 -10.07
C ALA A 4 -51.31 5.32 -10.27
N ALA A 5 -50.84 4.91 -11.46
CA ALA A 5 -50.77 5.71 -12.70
C ALA A 5 -49.91 6.97 -12.56
N LEU A 6 -48.83 7.06 -13.36
CA LEU A 6 -48.67 8.11 -14.39
C LEU A 6 -47.36 7.93 -15.17
N PHE A 7 -47.53 8.08 -16.48
CA PHE A 7 -46.55 8.17 -17.57
C PHE A 7 -45.40 9.16 -17.31
N LEU A 8 -44.20 8.86 -17.85
CA LEU A 8 -43.54 9.74 -18.83
C LEU A 8 -42.31 9.05 -19.49
N VAL A 9 -42.21 9.18 -20.82
CA VAL A 9 -41.05 8.79 -21.66
C VAL A 9 -40.03 9.98 -21.74
N PRO A 10 -38.91 9.92 -22.49
CA PRO A 10 -37.55 10.16 -22.02
C PRO A 10 -37.03 11.60 -22.24
N GLY A 11 -36.27 12.15 -21.28
CA GLY A 11 -35.61 13.44 -21.42
C GLY A 11 -34.11 13.30 -21.73
N PHE A 12 -33.74 13.35 -23.02
CA PHE A 12 -32.38 13.73 -23.43
C PHE A 12 -32.29 15.25 -23.30
N GLY A 13 -31.71 15.72 -22.19
CA GLY A 13 -31.55 17.14 -21.86
C GLY A 13 -30.10 17.44 -21.53
N PHE A 14 -29.47 18.23 -22.40
CA PHE A 14 -28.13 18.80 -22.24
C PHE A 14 -28.13 19.83 -21.09
N GLY A 15 -27.07 19.82 -20.27
CA GLY A 15 -26.70 20.96 -19.43
C GLY A 15 -26.78 20.73 -17.91
N GLY A 16 -25.62 20.53 -17.28
CA GLY A 16 -25.48 20.55 -15.83
C GLY A 16 -24.08 20.17 -15.39
N ALA A 17 -23.33 21.14 -14.92
CA ALA A 17 -21.94 21.05 -14.51
C ALA A 17 -21.66 19.90 -13.53
N GLY A 18 -20.60 19.15 -13.80
CA GLY A 18 -20.15 18.08 -12.93
C GLY A 18 -19.15 17.19 -13.64
N MET A 19 -18.07 17.76 -14.20
CA MET A 19 -16.88 16.99 -14.49
C MET A 19 -16.26 16.61 -13.12
N ALA A 20 -16.89 15.65 -12.44
CA ALA A 20 -16.27 14.94 -11.34
C ALA A 20 -15.14 14.15 -11.99
N ARG A 21 -13.99 14.83 -12.03
CA ARG A 21 -12.69 14.30 -12.39
C ARG A 21 -12.57 12.95 -11.68
N ALA A 22 -12.64 11.87 -12.46
CA ALA A 22 -12.26 10.56 -11.96
C ALA A 22 -10.90 10.72 -11.27
N PRO A 23 -10.67 10.12 -10.09
CA PRO A 23 -9.38 10.24 -9.43
C PRO A 23 -8.32 9.79 -10.44
N GLU A 24 -7.51 10.75 -10.88
CA GLU A 24 -6.44 10.56 -11.85
C GLU A 24 -5.43 9.63 -11.18
N THR A 25 -5.61 8.34 -11.41
CA THR A 25 -4.62 7.29 -11.13
C THR A 25 -3.48 7.50 -12.11
N GLY A 26 -2.65 8.50 -11.80
CA GLY A 26 -1.62 9.00 -12.68
C GLY A 26 -1.48 10.52 -12.66
N ASP A 27 -1.80 11.19 -11.55
CA ASP A 27 -1.36 12.57 -11.42
C ASP A 27 0.17 12.52 -11.31
N GLY A 28 0.85 12.99 -12.37
CA GLY A 28 2.31 13.03 -12.50
C GLY A 28 2.94 14.03 -11.54
N ARG A 29 2.50 14.01 -10.28
CA ARG A 29 2.92 14.89 -9.21
C ARG A 29 4.08 14.27 -8.47
N VAL A 30 5.02 15.14 -8.18
CA VAL A 30 6.15 14.89 -7.30
C VAL A 30 5.66 14.58 -5.88
N MET A 31 6.44 13.83 -5.09
CA MET A 31 6.03 13.41 -3.75
C MET A 31 5.90 14.59 -2.79
N SER A 32 4.67 14.85 -2.34
CA SER A 32 4.38 15.88 -1.34
C SER A 32 4.89 15.48 0.05
N GLU A 33 4.88 16.43 0.98
CA GLU A 33 5.23 16.19 2.38
C GLU A 33 4.20 15.29 3.08
N GLY A 34 2.89 15.54 2.89
CA GLY A 34 1.84 14.69 3.48
C GLY A 34 1.89 13.24 2.98
N GLU A 35 2.08 13.01 1.67
CA GLU A 35 2.25 11.64 1.14
C GLU A 35 3.51 10.95 1.69
N TYR A 36 4.52 11.73 2.05
CA TYR A 36 5.74 11.21 2.66
C TYR A 36 5.52 10.86 4.13
N GLU A 37 4.84 11.70 4.90
CA GLU A 37 4.47 11.40 6.28
C GLU A 37 3.57 10.16 6.37
N GLU A 38 2.58 10.04 5.48
CA GLU A 38 1.72 8.85 5.39
C GLU A 38 2.52 7.58 5.06
N ALA A 39 3.47 7.68 4.13
CA ALA A 39 4.36 6.58 3.78
C ALA A 39 5.22 6.14 4.98
N LEU A 40 5.79 7.10 5.72
CA LEU A 40 6.58 6.81 6.92
C LEU A 40 5.72 6.17 8.01
N ALA A 41 4.51 6.69 8.25
CA ALA A 41 3.59 6.13 9.23
C ALA A 41 3.22 4.67 8.88
N PHE A 42 2.99 4.38 7.59
CA PHE A 42 2.75 3.02 7.13
C PHE A 42 3.96 2.09 7.36
N ILE A 43 5.18 2.55 7.05
CA ILE A 43 6.42 1.79 7.24
C ILE A 43 6.63 1.48 8.73
N GLU A 44 6.51 2.49 9.61
CA GLU A 44 6.65 2.29 11.06
C GLU A 44 5.55 1.39 11.64
N GLY A 45 4.29 1.56 11.20
CA GLY A 45 3.21 0.66 11.57
C GLY A 45 3.44 -0.78 11.10
N THR A 46 4.10 -0.96 9.95
CA THR A 46 4.48 -2.29 9.45
C THR A 46 5.61 -2.90 10.29
N LYS A 47 6.61 -2.12 10.70
CA LYS A 47 7.65 -2.58 11.64
C LYS A 47 7.06 -3.03 12.97
N ALA A 48 6.09 -2.29 13.52
CA ALA A 48 5.42 -2.66 14.76
C ALA A 48 4.71 -4.03 14.63
N VAL A 49 3.94 -4.22 13.56
CA VAL A 49 3.30 -5.51 13.28
C VAL A 49 4.31 -6.64 13.05
N MET A 50 5.41 -6.38 12.35
CA MET A 50 6.47 -7.37 12.19
C MET A 50 7.04 -7.81 13.54
N ALA A 51 7.26 -6.88 14.46
CA ALA A 51 7.74 -7.19 15.81
C ALA A 51 6.71 -8.01 16.61
N GLU A 52 5.42 -7.69 16.51
CA GLU A 52 4.36 -8.48 17.15
C GLU A 52 4.26 -9.89 16.55
N ALA A 53 4.34 -9.99 15.22
CA ALA A 53 4.30 -11.26 14.51
C ALA A 53 5.53 -12.11 14.83
N GLU A 54 6.71 -11.51 14.97
CA GLU A 54 7.92 -12.21 15.38
C GLU A 54 7.85 -12.70 16.82
N ALA A 55 7.43 -11.85 17.76
CA ALA A 55 7.24 -12.23 19.16
C ALA A 55 6.24 -13.39 19.31
N ALA A 56 5.21 -13.42 18.49
CA ALA A 56 4.20 -14.48 18.50
C ALA A 56 4.69 -15.82 17.92
N LEU A 57 5.86 -15.90 17.27
CA LEU A 57 6.40 -17.17 16.76
C LEU A 57 6.79 -18.13 17.88
N GLY A 58 7.20 -17.60 19.04
CA GLY A 58 7.54 -18.40 20.22
C GLY A 58 6.33 -18.97 20.96
N SER A 59 5.12 -18.55 20.58
CA SER A 59 3.87 -18.94 21.22
C SER A 59 3.14 -20.03 20.44
N GLU A 60 2.34 -20.83 21.15
CA GLU A 60 1.42 -21.76 20.51
C GLU A 60 0.26 -20.98 19.87
N ALA A 61 0.37 -20.69 18.58
CA ALA A 61 -0.72 -20.11 17.80
C ALA A 61 -1.57 -21.20 17.15
N SER A 62 -2.90 -21.05 17.25
CA SER A 62 -3.85 -21.90 16.53
C SER A 62 -3.74 -21.69 15.01
N ARG A 63 -4.23 -22.65 14.22
CA ARG A 63 -4.23 -22.52 12.76
C ARG A 63 -4.96 -21.26 12.26
N PRO A 64 -6.17 -20.92 12.73
CA PRO A 64 -6.85 -19.69 12.34
C PRO A 64 -6.06 -18.43 12.71
N GLU A 65 -5.40 -18.40 13.86
CA GLU A 65 -4.53 -17.30 14.27
C GLU A 65 -3.30 -17.14 13.38
N ALA A 66 -2.73 -18.26 12.94
CA ALA A 66 -1.61 -18.25 12.00
C ALA A 66 -2.06 -17.79 10.60
N GLU A 67 -3.24 -18.18 10.16
CA GLU A 67 -3.85 -17.72 8.90
C GLU A 67 -4.10 -16.20 8.93
N ALA A 68 -4.68 -15.68 10.02
CA ALA A 68 -4.91 -14.25 10.18
C ALA A 68 -3.61 -13.43 10.13
N ARG A 69 -2.55 -13.91 10.82
CA ARG A 69 -1.24 -13.25 10.80
C ARG A 69 -0.57 -13.31 9.43
N ARG A 70 -0.64 -14.45 8.76
CA ARG A 70 -0.18 -14.58 7.37
C ARG A 70 -0.86 -13.55 6.47
N ASP A 71 -2.18 -13.42 6.58
CA ASP A 71 -2.95 -12.54 5.68
C ASP A 71 -2.64 -11.06 5.93
N ASP A 72 -2.49 -10.65 7.19
CA ASP A 72 -2.06 -9.28 7.52
C ASP A 72 -0.65 -8.98 6.98
N LEU A 73 0.31 -9.89 7.17
CA LEU A 73 1.67 -9.72 6.63
C LEU A 73 1.66 -9.68 5.09
N SER A 74 0.81 -10.49 4.44
CA SER A 74 0.65 -10.49 2.98
C SER A 74 0.12 -9.15 2.47
N GLN A 75 -0.92 -8.60 3.11
CA GLN A 75 -1.50 -7.31 2.73
C GLN A 75 -0.49 -6.18 2.87
N ARG A 76 0.30 -6.21 3.96
CA ARG A 76 1.35 -5.22 4.21
C ARG A 76 2.46 -5.29 3.19
N LEU A 77 2.89 -6.49 2.82
CA LEU A 77 3.90 -6.70 1.79
C LEU A 77 3.44 -6.16 0.43
N ASP A 78 2.20 -6.44 0.04
CA ASP A 78 1.62 -5.92 -1.21
C ASP A 78 1.54 -4.39 -1.20
N MET A 79 1.13 -3.80 -0.09
CA MET A 79 1.06 -2.35 0.06
C MET A 79 2.46 -1.71 0.05
N LEU A 80 3.45 -2.33 0.70
CA LEU A 80 4.84 -1.88 0.72
C LEU A 80 5.44 -1.85 -0.69
N ARG A 81 5.19 -2.90 -1.50
CA ARG A 81 5.62 -2.97 -2.91
C ARG A 81 4.97 -1.92 -3.78
N ARG A 82 3.66 -1.67 -3.58
CA ARG A 82 2.94 -0.59 -4.27
C ARG A 82 3.51 0.78 -3.89
N LEU A 83 3.82 0.99 -2.61
CA LEU A 83 4.43 2.22 -2.13
C LEU A 83 5.79 2.48 -2.78
N MET A 84 6.67 1.47 -2.82
CA MET A 84 7.98 1.57 -3.49
C MET A 84 7.83 1.85 -4.99
N THR A 85 6.88 1.20 -5.66
CA THR A 85 6.60 1.43 -7.08
C THR A 85 6.14 2.86 -7.33
N ALA A 86 5.22 3.37 -6.52
CA ALA A 86 4.73 4.74 -6.61
C ALA A 86 5.85 5.77 -6.34
N ALA A 87 6.68 5.53 -5.30
CA ALA A 87 7.83 6.37 -5.00
C ALA A 87 8.85 6.36 -6.15
N ALA A 88 9.14 5.21 -6.75
CA ALA A 88 10.04 5.10 -7.90
C ALA A 88 9.51 5.84 -9.13
N GLN A 89 8.21 5.79 -9.38
CA GLN A 89 7.58 6.59 -10.44
C GLN A 89 7.74 8.09 -10.19
N ARG A 90 7.53 8.54 -8.95
CA ARG A 90 7.67 9.96 -8.55
C ARG A 90 9.12 10.45 -8.63
N ASP A 91 10.11 9.62 -8.27
CA ASP A 91 11.54 9.97 -8.45
C ASP A 91 11.88 10.24 -9.92
N ARG A 92 11.36 9.41 -10.84
CA ARG A 92 11.56 9.58 -12.29
C ARG A 92 10.90 10.85 -12.83
N ILE A 93 9.73 11.22 -12.32
CA ILE A 93 9.02 12.45 -12.72
C ILE A 93 9.78 13.69 -12.24
N GLY A 94 10.23 13.71 -10.98
CA GLY A 94 11.04 14.81 -10.43
C GLY A 94 12.35 15.04 -11.20
N ALA A 95 12.89 14.00 -11.83
CA ALA A 95 14.08 14.09 -12.69
C ALA A 95 13.81 14.76 -14.06
N ARG A 96 12.57 14.72 -14.58
CA ARG A 96 12.20 15.31 -15.87
C ARG A 96 11.79 16.78 -15.78
N GLY A 97 11.35 17.24 -14.60
CA GLY A 97 10.87 18.61 -14.39
C GLY A 97 11.96 19.67 -14.20
N THR A 98 13.23 19.28 -14.06
CA THR A 98 14.35 20.19 -13.73
C THR A 98 15.29 20.34 -14.92
N GLY A 99 14.90 21.14 -15.91
CA GLY A 99 15.67 21.40 -17.13
C GLY A 99 17.01 22.14 -16.96
N LYS A 100 17.56 22.29 -15.75
CA LYS A 100 18.87 22.91 -15.49
C LYS A 100 19.32 22.63 -14.05
N GLY A 101 20.44 21.94 -13.89
CA GLY A 101 21.18 21.87 -12.62
C GLY A 101 21.03 20.55 -11.87
N ASN A 102 22.18 19.96 -11.51
CA ASN A 102 22.42 18.70 -10.81
C ASN A 102 21.80 18.53 -9.40
N GLY A 103 20.74 19.27 -9.03
CA GLY A 103 20.14 19.21 -7.71
C GLY A 103 19.11 18.09 -7.58
N VAL A 104 19.29 17.18 -6.61
CA VAL A 104 18.20 16.31 -6.13
C VAL A 104 17.19 17.23 -5.45
N THR A 105 15.97 17.32 -5.98
CA THR A 105 14.92 18.14 -5.34
C THR A 105 14.46 17.48 -4.03
N PRO A 106 13.91 18.24 -3.06
CA PRO A 106 13.38 17.68 -1.82
C PRO A 106 12.36 16.56 -2.05
N GLU A 107 11.54 16.67 -3.09
CA GLU A 107 10.53 15.68 -3.49
C GLU A 107 11.18 14.36 -3.93
N ARG A 108 12.29 14.44 -4.68
CA ARG A 108 13.05 13.25 -5.07
C ARG A 108 13.72 12.62 -3.85
N GLN A 109 14.22 13.43 -2.94
CA GLN A 109 14.83 12.92 -1.71
C GLN A 109 13.80 12.17 -0.86
N ARG A 110 12.57 12.69 -0.73
CA ARG A 110 11.45 12.00 -0.06
C ARG A 110 11.11 10.66 -0.71
N ALA A 111 10.99 10.64 -2.04
CA ALA A 111 10.71 9.40 -2.77
C ALA A 111 11.83 8.35 -2.60
N ARG A 112 13.09 8.77 -2.65
CA ARG A 112 14.25 7.88 -2.44
C ARG A 112 14.31 7.35 -1.02
N ASP A 113 14.06 8.19 -0.03
CA ASP A 113 14.03 7.78 1.38
C ASP A 113 12.94 6.72 1.63
N VAL A 114 11.74 6.89 1.06
CA VAL A 114 10.67 5.88 1.15
C VAL A 114 11.08 4.56 0.51
N ILE A 115 11.69 4.59 -0.68
CA ILE A 115 12.19 3.36 -1.34
C ILE A 115 13.24 2.67 -0.47
N GLN A 116 14.18 3.44 0.09
CA GLN A 116 15.24 2.89 0.93
C GLN A 116 14.65 2.23 2.18
N ARG A 117 13.83 2.96 2.95
CA ARG A 117 13.24 2.47 4.21
C ARG A 117 12.29 1.29 4.01
N ALA A 118 11.52 1.31 2.92
CA ALA A 118 10.66 0.18 2.58
C ALA A 118 11.48 -1.04 2.19
N GLY A 119 12.54 -0.86 1.39
CA GLY A 119 13.45 -1.94 1.00
C GLY A 119 14.18 -2.57 2.19
N GLU A 120 14.55 -1.77 3.21
CA GLU A 120 15.17 -2.27 4.45
C GLU A 120 14.31 -3.28 5.22
N ILE A 121 12.99 -3.24 5.06
CA ILE A 121 12.06 -4.12 5.79
C ILE A 121 11.40 -5.18 4.91
N GLU A 122 11.48 -5.08 3.57
CA GLU A 122 10.77 -5.98 2.65
C GLU A 122 11.19 -7.44 2.83
N ASP A 123 12.49 -7.71 2.86
CA ASP A 123 13.01 -9.09 2.98
C ASP A 123 12.57 -9.73 4.30
N ARG A 124 12.68 -9.00 5.41
CA ARG A 124 12.26 -9.50 6.73
C ARG A 124 10.75 -9.72 6.80
N LEU A 125 9.96 -8.84 6.17
CA LEU A 125 8.51 -8.99 6.10
C LEU A 125 8.13 -10.23 5.27
N GLN A 126 8.83 -10.46 4.16
CA GLN A 126 8.68 -11.65 3.31
C GLN A 126 9.02 -12.93 4.09
N ASP A 127 10.10 -12.95 4.87
CA ASP A 127 10.50 -14.09 5.70
C ASP A 127 9.44 -14.41 6.75
N LEU A 128 8.95 -13.40 7.49
CA LEU A 128 7.89 -13.57 8.48
C LEU A 128 6.61 -14.12 7.83
N TRP A 129 6.23 -13.60 6.66
CA TRP A 129 5.08 -14.10 5.91
C TRP A 129 5.26 -15.59 5.53
N VAL A 130 6.45 -16.01 5.12
CA VAL A 130 6.75 -17.42 4.83
C VAL A 130 6.60 -18.28 6.08
N MET A 131 7.15 -17.85 7.22
CA MET A 131 7.06 -18.57 8.49
C MET A 131 5.60 -18.77 8.92
N TRP A 132 4.82 -17.69 8.92
CA TRP A 132 3.40 -17.75 9.27
C TRP A 132 2.56 -18.54 8.25
N SER A 133 2.94 -18.53 6.98
CA SER A 133 2.35 -19.39 5.95
C SER A 133 2.59 -20.87 6.21
N GLN A 134 3.79 -21.25 6.64
CA GLN A 134 4.11 -22.64 6.99
C GLN A 134 3.30 -23.08 8.20
N ARG A 135 3.24 -22.25 9.24
CA ARG A 135 2.45 -22.53 10.45
C ARG A 135 0.96 -22.66 10.17
N ALA A 136 0.39 -21.78 9.34
CA ALA A 136 -1.00 -21.85 8.88
C ALA A 136 -1.34 -23.16 8.15
N ARG A 137 -0.36 -23.77 7.46
CA ARG A 137 -0.52 -25.06 6.77
C ARG A 137 -0.39 -26.28 7.70
N GLY A 138 -0.14 -26.07 8.99
CA GLY A 138 0.21 -27.17 9.91
C GLY A 138 1.63 -27.68 9.72
N GLY A 139 2.49 -26.89 9.07
CA GLY A 139 3.91 -27.18 8.92
C GLY A 139 4.60 -27.08 10.27
N ALA A 140 4.55 -28.17 11.04
CA ALA A 140 5.57 -28.46 12.02
C ALA A 140 6.87 -28.72 11.25
N THR A 141 7.77 -27.75 11.19
CA THR A 141 9.19 -28.11 11.06
C THR A 141 9.64 -28.67 12.40
N SER A 142 9.24 -29.90 12.68
CA SER A 142 10.10 -30.82 13.41
C SER A 142 10.96 -31.53 12.37
N PRO A 143 12.26 -31.22 12.32
CA PRO A 143 13.26 -32.25 12.14
C PRO A 143 14.13 -32.33 13.40
N HIS A 144 14.49 -33.56 13.71
CA HIS A 144 15.36 -34.03 14.79
C HIS A 144 16.62 -33.20 15.04
#